data_AF-A0A140E9L2-F1
#
_entry.id   AF-A0A140E9L2-F1
#
_cell.length_a   1.000
_cell.length_b   1.000
_cell.length_c   1.000
_cell.angle_alpha   90.00
_cell.angle_beta   90.00
_cell.angle_gamma   90.00
#
_symmetry.space_group_name_H-M   'P 1'
#
loop_
_entity.id
_entity.type
_entity.pdbx_description
1 polymer ?
#
loop_
_entity_poly.entity_id
_entity_poly.type
_entity_poly.pdbx_seq_one_letter_code
_entity_poly.pdbx_strand_id
1 'polypeptide(L)'
;MTVHDGLPTELPPGATATVPPLSADHRLASVERAVHRMRERLGEVQCLSDHAEAALFSPFHFHRVFRSVTAVTPARFLAALRMAEAQRMMIRGAPRVTDVCTAVGYSSLGTFTTQFTRLVGMSPSRFKLLVDEHGDRRIGELVDTRGPVTSVAQDGDRPAPDEIAGEIVGGPATDGVLFTGLFPHGVPQDGPVGCAVTTAPGPVRLRPPDDGTYRVLAVRFDRDTRVADALDDPAGERRLIGAARAPRRGSRVRFSVRLRAPEISDPPIVVALPLLNRAVR
;
A
#
# COMPACT_ATOMS: atom_id res chain seq x y z
N MET A 1 -32.88 45.48 -57.39
CA MET A 1 -32.57 46.40 -56.29
C MET A 1 -33.54 46.08 -55.15
N THR A 2 -33.61 44.85 -54.65
CA THR A 2 -32.66 44.10 -53.79
C THR A 2 -32.52 44.72 -52.40
N VAL A 3 -33.44 44.35 -51.51
CA VAL A 3 -33.21 44.26 -50.06
C VAL A 3 -34.18 43.20 -49.53
N HIS A 4 -33.64 42.05 -49.13
CA HIS A 4 -34.26 41.21 -48.12
C HIS A 4 -33.14 40.64 -47.26
N ASP A 5 -33.19 41.04 -45.98
CA ASP A 5 -32.42 40.50 -44.87
C ASP A 5 -32.45 38.98 -44.83
N GLY A 6 -31.27 38.38 -44.67
CA GLY A 6 -31.08 36.97 -44.41
C GLY A 6 -29.85 36.79 -43.53
N LEU A 7 -30.00 37.00 -42.23
CA LEU A 7 -29.04 36.58 -41.23
C LEU A 7 -29.08 35.04 -41.14
N PRO A 8 -27.97 34.30 -41.26
CA PRO A 8 -27.98 32.88 -40.99
C PRO A 8 -27.42 32.56 -39.59
N THR A 9 -28.10 31.60 -38.97
CA THR A 9 -27.54 30.56 -38.09
C THR A 9 -27.51 30.85 -36.58
N GLU A 10 -28.60 30.42 -35.94
CA GLU A 10 -28.59 29.96 -34.56
C GLU A 10 -27.49 28.87 -34.37
N LEU A 11 -26.63 29.06 -33.36
CA LEU A 11 -25.78 27.98 -32.83
C LEU A 11 -26.67 26.91 -32.18
N PRO A 12 -26.49 25.62 -32.47
CA PRO A 12 -27.23 24.58 -31.76
C PRO A 12 -26.71 24.46 -30.31
N PRO A 13 -27.59 24.36 -29.30
CA PRO A 13 -27.20 24.05 -27.94
C PRO A 13 -26.95 22.55 -27.79
N GLY A 14 -25.88 22.17 -27.08
CA GLY A 14 -25.77 20.82 -26.50
C GLY A 14 -24.80 19.83 -27.14
N ALA A 15 -23.72 20.28 -27.79
CA ALA A 15 -22.58 19.38 -28.01
C ALA A 15 -21.84 19.18 -26.67
N THR A 16 -22.26 18.19 -25.88
CA THR A 16 -21.41 17.68 -24.79
C THR A 16 -20.19 17.07 -25.48
N ALA A 17 -19.11 17.84 -25.57
CA ALA A 17 -17.83 17.34 -26.02
C ALA A 17 -17.50 16.15 -25.13
N THR A 18 -17.66 14.94 -25.67
CA THR A 18 -17.25 13.72 -25.00
C THR A 18 -15.73 13.76 -25.00
N VAL A 19 -15.16 14.31 -23.92
CA VAL A 19 -13.72 14.33 -23.72
C VAL A 19 -13.24 12.88 -23.85
N PRO A 20 -12.34 12.58 -24.81
CA PRO A 20 -11.87 11.22 -25.00
C PRO A 20 -11.27 10.71 -23.69
N PRO A 21 -11.45 9.42 -23.36
CA PRO A 21 -10.89 8.85 -22.15
C PRO A 21 -9.38 9.09 -22.14
N LEU A 22 -8.89 9.76 -21.10
CA LEU A 22 -7.47 10.04 -20.90
C LEU A 22 -6.66 8.74 -21.04
N SER A 23 -5.46 8.82 -21.63
CA SER A 23 -4.54 7.68 -21.68
C SER A 23 -4.21 7.18 -20.27
N ALA A 24 -3.78 5.91 -20.15
CA ALA A 24 -3.37 5.35 -18.87
C ALA A 24 -2.25 6.17 -18.22
N ASP A 25 -1.31 6.65 -19.04
CA ASP A 25 -0.17 7.47 -18.61
C ASP A 25 -0.61 8.81 -18.04
N HIS A 26 -1.57 9.49 -18.67
CA HIS A 26 -2.12 10.74 -18.14
C HIS A 26 -2.84 10.54 -16.80
N ARG A 27 -3.57 9.43 -16.63
CA ARG A 27 -4.23 9.11 -15.35
C ARG A 27 -3.20 8.86 -14.25
N LEU A 28 -2.12 8.14 -14.56
CA LEU A 28 -1.03 7.88 -13.63
C LEU A 28 -0.36 9.21 -13.22
N ALA A 29 0.09 10.02 -14.18
CA ALA A 29 0.74 11.30 -13.91
C ALA A 29 -0.14 12.26 -13.06
N SER A 30 -1.45 12.30 -13.30
CA SER A 30 -2.38 13.07 -12.46
C SER A 30 -2.46 12.54 -11.02
N VAL A 31 -2.45 11.23 -10.83
CA VAL A 31 -2.43 10.62 -9.49
C VAL A 31 -1.11 10.88 -8.78
N GLU A 32 0.01 10.78 -9.48
CA GLU A 32 1.35 11.05 -8.92
C GLU A 32 1.49 12.49 -8.43
N ARG A 33 0.95 13.47 -9.19
CA ARG A 33 0.90 14.88 -8.76
C ARG A 33 0.10 15.06 -7.47
N ALA A 34 -1.06 14.42 -7.36
CA ALA A 34 -1.85 14.46 -6.14
C ALA A 34 -1.12 13.81 -4.96
N VAL A 35 -0.42 12.68 -5.17
CA VAL A 35 0.37 12.04 -4.11
C VAL A 35 1.55 12.90 -3.69
N HIS A 36 2.23 13.56 -4.62
CA HIS A 36 3.30 14.52 -4.30
C HIS A 36 2.75 15.62 -3.38
N ARG A 37 1.60 16.21 -3.73
CA ARG A 37 0.92 17.23 -2.93
C ARG A 37 0.55 16.72 -1.54
N MET A 38 0.05 15.48 -1.42
CA MET A 38 -0.25 14.87 -0.13
C MET A 38 1.00 14.77 0.77
N ARG A 39 2.13 14.35 0.19
CA ARG A 39 3.41 14.15 0.90
C ARG A 39 4.02 15.45 1.41
N GLU A 40 3.90 16.55 0.66
CA GLU A 40 4.45 17.86 1.05
C GLU A 40 3.79 18.45 2.30
N ARG A 41 2.55 18.03 2.63
CA ARG A 41 1.67 18.73 3.57
C ARG A 41 1.07 17.82 4.64
N LEU A 42 1.76 16.76 5.04
CA LEU A 42 1.20 15.70 5.90
C LEU A 42 0.61 16.22 7.23
N GLY A 43 1.22 17.26 7.81
CA GLY A 43 0.78 17.90 9.06
C GLY A 43 -0.43 18.84 8.92
N GLU A 44 -0.82 19.20 7.69
CA GLU A 44 -1.92 20.15 7.43
C GLU A 44 -3.27 19.43 7.31
N VAL A 45 -4.36 20.16 7.54
CA VAL A 45 -5.70 19.71 7.16
C VAL A 45 -5.79 19.73 5.64
N GLN A 46 -6.09 18.59 5.03
CA GLN A 46 -6.21 18.45 3.57
C GLN A 46 -7.59 17.92 3.23
N CYS A 47 -8.21 18.47 2.19
CA CYS A 47 -9.49 18.00 1.69
C CYS A 47 -9.35 17.34 0.31
N LEU A 48 -10.36 16.56 -0.08
CA LEU A 48 -10.38 15.85 -1.37
C LEU A 48 -10.26 16.82 -2.57
N SER A 49 -10.82 18.03 -2.43
CA SER A 49 -10.81 19.05 -3.48
C SER A 49 -9.39 19.53 -3.78
N ASP A 50 -8.55 19.71 -2.76
CA ASP A 50 -7.15 20.14 -2.92
C ASP A 50 -6.35 19.14 -3.78
N HIS A 51 -6.60 17.84 -3.58
CA HIS A 51 -5.95 16.78 -4.34
C HIS A 51 -6.50 16.64 -5.76
N ALA A 52 -7.82 16.84 -5.91
CA ALA A 52 -8.47 16.80 -7.21
C ALA A 52 -7.98 17.95 -8.11
N GLU A 53 -7.80 19.15 -7.53
CA GLU A 53 -7.23 20.30 -8.22
C GLU A 53 -5.80 20.03 -8.68
N ALA A 54 -4.94 19.48 -7.80
CA ALA A 54 -3.58 19.08 -8.18
C ALA A 54 -3.55 18.03 -9.32
N ALA A 55 -4.55 17.15 -9.37
CA ALA A 55 -4.73 16.15 -10.42
C ALA A 55 -5.39 16.69 -11.71
N LEU A 56 -5.83 17.96 -11.71
CA LEU A 56 -6.63 18.59 -12.78
C LEU A 56 -7.94 17.85 -13.07
N PHE A 57 -8.60 17.32 -12.04
CA PHE A 57 -9.85 16.58 -12.14
C PHE A 57 -10.94 17.17 -11.24
N SER A 58 -12.20 16.91 -11.57
CA SER A 58 -13.29 17.10 -10.61
C SER A 58 -13.12 16.12 -9.43
N PRO A 59 -13.59 16.43 -8.21
CA PRO A 59 -13.42 15.56 -7.04
C PRO A 59 -13.96 14.13 -7.23
N PHE A 60 -15.10 13.99 -7.90
CA PHE A 60 -15.69 12.67 -8.18
C PHE A 60 -14.86 11.86 -9.17
N HIS A 61 -14.39 12.50 -10.27
CA HIS A 61 -13.54 11.84 -11.25
C HIS A 61 -12.19 11.45 -10.64
N PHE A 62 -11.58 12.38 -9.88
CA PHE A 62 -10.35 12.14 -9.14
C PHE A 62 -10.47 10.92 -8.23
N HIS A 63 -11.49 10.85 -7.38
CA HIS A 63 -11.68 9.72 -6.47
C HIS A 63 -11.71 8.37 -7.22
N ARG A 64 -12.43 8.31 -8.36
CA ARG A 64 -12.52 7.09 -9.18
C ARG A 64 -11.19 6.73 -9.84
N VAL A 65 -10.52 7.71 -10.45
CA VAL A 65 -9.22 7.50 -11.10
C VAL A 65 -8.17 7.10 -10.07
N PHE A 66 -8.06 7.83 -8.96
CA PHE A 66 -7.14 7.55 -7.88
C PHE A 66 -7.30 6.12 -7.35
N ARG A 67 -8.54 5.68 -7.08
CA ARG A 67 -8.80 4.30 -6.65
C ARG A 67 -8.47 3.26 -7.72
N SER A 68 -8.67 3.57 -8.99
CA SER A 68 -8.31 2.65 -10.08
C SER A 68 -6.80 2.47 -10.22
N VAL A 69 -6.02 3.53 -9.97
CA VAL A 69 -4.55 3.52 -10.08
C VAL A 69 -3.92 2.94 -8.81
N THR A 70 -4.30 3.43 -7.63
CA THR A 70 -3.66 3.07 -6.35
C THR A 70 -4.30 1.88 -5.62
N ALA A 71 -5.42 1.37 -6.14
CA ALA A 71 -6.30 0.40 -5.48
C ALA A 71 -6.97 0.87 -4.17
N VAL A 72 -6.72 2.09 -3.69
CA VAL A 72 -7.34 2.66 -2.47
C VAL A 72 -7.92 4.05 -2.68
N THR A 73 -8.74 4.49 -1.73
CA THR A 73 -9.30 5.84 -1.77
C THR A 73 -8.23 6.88 -1.38
N PRO A 74 -8.35 8.14 -1.86
CA PRO A 74 -7.44 9.22 -1.48
C PRO A 74 -7.29 9.39 0.04
N ALA A 75 -8.39 9.32 0.79
CA ALA A 75 -8.37 9.44 2.25
C ALA A 75 -7.57 8.31 2.92
N ARG A 76 -7.73 7.07 2.44
CA ARG A 76 -6.97 5.92 2.94
C ARG A 76 -5.48 6.03 2.61
N PHE A 77 -5.15 6.57 1.44
CA PHE A 77 -3.77 6.80 1.03
C PHE A 77 -3.10 7.85 1.92
N LEU A 78 -3.76 9.01 2.15
CA LEU A 78 -3.26 10.06 3.03
C LEU A 78 -3.07 9.56 4.47
N ALA A 79 -4.01 8.77 5.00
CA ALA A 79 -3.87 8.16 6.31
C ALA A 79 -2.63 7.24 6.40
N ALA A 80 -2.38 6.43 5.37
CA ALA A 80 -1.18 5.59 5.30
C ALA A 80 0.10 6.42 5.21
N LEU A 81 0.13 7.51 4.44
CA LEU A 81 1.28 8.42 4.38
C LEU A 81 1.57 9.04 5.76
N ARG A 82 0.54 9.49 6.47
CA ARG A 82 0.69 10.05 7.82
C ARG A 82 1.20 9.02 8.83
N MET A 83 0.74 7.77 8.77
CA MET A 83 1.25 6.72 9.65
C MET A 83 2.68 6.33 9.31
N ALA A 84 3.03 6.26 8.02
CA ALA A 84 4.41 6.03 7.60
C ALA A 84 5.32 7.12 8.16
N GLU A 85 4.94 8.40 8.04
CA GLU A 85 5.72 9.50 8.62
C GLU A 85 5.79 9.41 10.15
N ALA A 86 4.71 9.04 10.82
CA ALA A 86 4.71 8.84 12.27
C ALA A 86 5.72 7.75 12.70
N GLN A 87 5.78 6.64 11.96
CA GLN A 87 6.77 5.59 12.19
C GLN A 87 8.19 6.13 12.03
N ARG A 88 8.46 6.87 10.95
CA ARG A 88 9.77 7.48 10.69
C ARG A 88 10.20 8.41 11.80
N MET A 89 9.33 9.29 12.25
CA MET A 89 9.60 10.18 13.38
C MET A 89 9.95 9.38 14.64
N MET A 90 9.22 8.31 14.95
CA MET A 90 9.50 7.46 16.11
C MET A 90 10.83 6.69 15.98
N ILE A 91 11.16 6.17 14.79
CA ILE A 91 12.43 5.51 14.50
C ILE A 91 13.60 6.48 14.65
N ARG A 92 13.42 7.74 14.24
CA ARG A 92 14.41 8.81 14.36
C ARG A 92 14.51 9.41 15.77
N GLY A 93 13.89 8.77 16.76
CA GLY A 93 14.03 9.15 18.16
C GLY A 93 13.10 10.28 18.61
N ALA A 94 11.95 10.48 17.96
CA ALA A 94 10.97 11.46 18.45
C ALA A 94 10.65 11.21 19.94
N PRO A 95 10.66 12.28 20.77
CA PRO A 95 10.66 12.14 22.22
C PRO A 95 9.28 11.76 22.77
N ARG A 96 8.18 12.20 22.13
CA ARG A 96 6.82 11.98 22.61
C ARG A 96 5.86 11.63 21.47
N VAL A 97 4.99 10.65 21.72
CA VAL A 97 3.93 10.23 20.78
C VAL A 97 2.95 11.37 20.51
N THR A 98 2.74 12.27 21.48
CA THR A 98 1.89 13.47 21.32
C THR A 98 2.42 14.40 20.23
N ASP A 99 3.73 14.59 20.17
CA ASP A 99 4.37 15.51 19.22
C ASP A 99 4.33 14.90 17.82
N VAL A 100 4.49 13.57 17.72
CA VAL A 100 4.29 12.82 16.48
C VAL A 100 2.84 12.93 15.99
N CYS A 101 1.87 12.76 16.88
CA CYS A 101 0.44 12.87 16.57
C CYS A 101 0.09 14.21 15.92
N THR A 102 0.53 15.32 16.53
CA THR A 102 0.25 16.67 15.99
C THR A 102 1.03 16.94 14.72
N ALA A 103 2.29 16.54 14.63
CA ALA A 103 3.13 16.73 13.44
C ALA A 103 2.58 16.04 12.18
N VAL A 104 1.90 14.89 12.33
CA VAL A 104 1.27 14.17 11.21
C VAL A 104 -0.20 14.54 11.00
N GLY A 105 -0.66 15.66 11.58
CA GLY A 105 -1.94 16.28 11.27
C GLY A 105 -3.15 15.69 12.00
N TYR A 106 -2.94 15.02 13.14
CA TYR A 106 -4.04 14.57 14.02
C TYR A 106 -4.21 15.51 15.20
N SER A 107 -5.45 15.98 15.40
CA SER A 107 -5.82 16.87 16.51
C SER A 107 -6.10 16.13 17.83
N SER A 108 -6.17 14.79 17.81
CA SER A 108 -6.48 13.96 18.96
C SER A 108 -5.58 12.74 19.02
N LEU A 109 -4.91 12.56 20.17
CA LEU A 109 -4.08 11.39 20.44
C LEU A 109 -4.89 10.08 20.41
N GLY A 110 -6.15 10.09 20.84
CA GLY A 110 -7.03 8.92 20.80
C GLY A 110 -7.35 8.48 19.38
N THR A 111 -7.64 9.44 18.50
CA THR A 111 -7.87 9.18 17.07
C THR A 111 -6.61 8.67 16.40
N PHE A 112 -5.47 9.33 16.65
CA PHE A 112 -4.17 8.90 16.14
C PHE A 112 -3.84 7.48 16.60
N THR A 113 -3.94 7.18 17.89
CA THR A 113 -3.59 5.86 18.45
C THR A 113 -4.46 4.76 17.87
N THR A 114 -5.77 4.99 17.74
CA THR A 114 -6.69 4.04 17.10
C THR A 114 -6.32 3.79 15.64
N GLN A 115 -6.06 4.85 14.87
CA GLN A 115 -5.69 4.72 13.46
C GLN A 115 -4.32 4.06 13.30
N PHE A 116 -3.33 4.44 14.10
CA PHE A 116 -2.00 3.86 14.10
C PHE A 116 -2.06 2.37 14.44
N THR A 117 -2.77 2.01 15.50
CA THR A 117 -2.89 0.60 15.92
C THR A 117 -3.54 -0.25 14.84
N ARG A 118 -4.58 0.26 14.20
CA ARG A 118 -5.24 -0.43 13.08
C ARG A 118 -4.27 -0.60 11.90
N LEU A 119 -3.65 0.50 11.46
CA LEU A 119 -2.80 0.56 10.27
C LEU A 119 -1.46 -0.21 10.42
N VAL A 120 -0.82 -0.08 11.57
CA VAL A 120 0.50 -0.65 11.85
C VAL A 120 0.40 -2.04 12.48
N GLY A 121 -0.72 -2.37 13.11
CA GLY A 121 -0.96 -3.62 13.82
C GLY A 121 -0.53 -3.62 15.29
N MET A 122 -0.04 -2.49 15.81
CA MET A 122 0.36 -2.33 17.21
C MET A 122 0.28 -0.87 17.65
N SER A 123 0.19 -0.63 18.95
CA SER A 123 0.15 0.74 19.48
C SER A 123 1.45 1.52 19.23
N PRO A 124 1.42 2.86 19.17
CA PRO A 124 2.62 3.68 18.97
C PRO A 124 3.72 3.41 20.01
N SER A 125 3.35 3.25 21.28
CA SER A 125 4.30 2.96 22.35
C SER A 125 4.97 1.59 22.19
N ARG A 126 4.20 0.56 21.80
CA ARG A 126 4.74 -0.78 21.53
C ARG A 126 5.63 -0.78 20.29
N PHE A 127 5.25 -0.02 19.26
CA PHE A 127 6.08 0.18 18.08
C PHE A 127 7.44 0.79 18.44
N LYS A 128 7.45 1.88 19.22
CA LYS A 128 8.69 2.53 19.67
C LYS A 128 9.58 1.56 20.45
N LEU A 129 9.01 0.82 21.41
CA LEU A 129 9.74 -0.19 22.18
C LEU A 129 10.41 -1.25 21.27
N LEU A 130 9.67 -1.81 20.32
CA LEU A 130 10.21 -2.83 19.41
C LEU A 130 11.29 -2.26 18.47
N VAL A 131 11.17 -1.00 18.06
CA VAL A 131 12.21 -0.31 17.28
C VAL A 131 13.46 -0.08 18.13
N ASP A 132 13.32 0.33 19.39
CA ASP A 132 14.45 0.51 20.29
C ASP A 132 15.16 -0.84 20.59
N GLU A 133 14.40 -1.93 20.73
CA GLU A 133 14.94 -3.27 21.01
C GLU A 133 15.53 -3.99 19.79
N HIS A 134 15.00 -3.75 18.59
CA HIS A 134 15.29 -4.56 17.40
C HIS A 134 15.68 -3.76 16.17
N GLY A 135 15.64 -2.43 16.20
CA GLY A 135 15.94 -1.57 15.07
C GLY A 135 17.32 -1.80 14.46
N ASP A 136 18.31 -2.13 15.30
CA ASP A 136 19.69 -2.40 14.89
C ASP A 136 19.91 -3.82 14.35
N ARG A 137 18.96 -4.72 14.57
CA ARG A 137 19.06 -6.12 14.14
C ARG A 137 18.77 -6.25 12.66
N ARG A 138 19.40 -7.24 12.03
CA ARG A 138 19.14 -7.58 10.62
C ARG A 138 17.81 -8.31 10.49
N ILE A 139 17.06 -8.04 9.42
CA ILE A 139 15.75 -8.66 9.18
C ILE A 139 15.87 -10.20 9.18
N GLY A 140 16.93 -10.75 8.62
CA GLY A 140 17.17 -12.19 8.59
C GLY A 140 17.29 -12.86 9.96
N GLU A 141 17.69 -12.13 11.00
CA GLU A 141 17.84 -12.65 12.36
C GLU A 141 16.51 -12.71 13.13
N LEU A 142 15.54 -11.90 12.69
CA LEU A 142 14.25 -11.75 13.36
C LEU A 142 13.18 -12.64 12.75
N VAL A 143 13.28 -12.87 11.45
CA VAL A 143 12.28 -13.59 10.69
C VAL A 143 12.66 -15.06 10.67
N ASP A 144 11.95 -15.84 11.47
CA ASP A 144 12.05 -17.29 11.44
C ASP A 144 11.37 -17.84 10.18
N THR A 145 12.19 -18.22 9.19
CA THR A 145 11.72 -18.87 7.96
C THR A 145 11.43 -20.36 8.16
N ARG A 146 11.44 -20.86 9.40
CA ARG A 146 11.10 -22.24 9.78
C ARG A 146 9.87 -22.30 10.71
N GLY A 147 9.18 -21.18 10.93
CA GLY A 147 7.99 -21.10 11.79
C GLY A 147 6.70 -21.61 11.12
N PRO A 148 5.59 -21.73 11.88
CA PRO A 148 4.29 -22.22 11.38
C PRO A 148 3.63 -21.33 10.31
N VAL A 149 4.16 -20.13 10.07
CA VAL A 149 3.73 -19.16 9.05
C VAL A 149 4.44 -19.41 7.70
N THR A 150 5.33 -20.40 7.62
CA THR A 150 6.13 -20.71 6.44
C THR A 150 5.48 -21.84 5.63
N SER A 151 4.43 -21.54 4.87
CA SER A 151 3.92 -22.46 3.83
C SER A 151 4.79 -22.36 2.58
N VAL A 152 5.95 -23.02 2.60
CA VAL A 152 6.74 -23.22 1.36
C VAL A 152 5.96 -24.20 0.50
N ALA A 153 5.36 -23.72 -0.58
CA ALA A 153 4.72 -24.60 -1.54
C ALA A 153 5.81 -25.39 -2.28
N GLN A 154 5.82 -26.72 -2.12
CA GLN A 154 6.63 -27.59 -2.97
C GLN A 154 5.98 -27.70 -4.35
N ASP A 155 6.80 -27.74 -5.40
CA ASP A 155 6.33 -27.81 -6.77
C ASP A 155 5.57 -29.12 -7.02
N GLY A 156 4.39 -29.04 -7.63
CA GLY A 156 3.56 -30.19 -8.00
C GLY A 156 2.49 -30.62 -6.98
N ASP A 157 2.51 -30.13 -5.75
CA ASP A 157 1.49 -30.49 -4.77
C ASP A 157 0.19 -29.68 -4.98
N ARG A 158 -0.97 -30.31 -4.83
CA ARG A 158 -2.28 -29.67 -5.10
C ARG A 158 -2.66 -28.79 -3.91
N PRO A 159 -3.09 -27.52 -4.11
CA PRO A 159 -3.58 -26.70 -2.99
C PRO A 159 -4.75 -27.40 -2.31
N ALA A 160 -4.79 -27.29 -0.97
CA ALA A 160 -5.94 -27.74 -0.21
C ALA A 160 -7.21 -26.97 -0.66
N PRO A 161 -8.42 -27.50 -0.46
CA PRO A 161 -9.66 -26.84 -0.89
C PRO A 161 -9.86 -25.43 -0.29
N ASP A 162 -9.22 -25.14 0.85
CA ASP A 162 -9.24 -23.85 1.53
C ASP A 162 -8.02 -22.97 1.23
N GLU A 163 -7.11 -23.41 0.35
CA GLU A 163 -5.92 -22.69 -0.07
C GLU A 163 -6.09 -22.05 -1.45
N ILE A 164 -5.34 -20.97 -1.65
CA ILE A 164 -5.04 -20.45 -2.97
C ILE A 164 -3.53 -20.59 -3.21
N ALA A 165 -3.17 -20.91 -4.44
CA ALA A 165 -1.77 -21.05 -4.85
C ALA A 165 -1.41 -19.95 -5.86
N GLY A 166 -0.16 -19.53 -5.82
CA GLY A 166 0.37 -18.59 -6.78
C GLY A 166 1.88 -18.67 -6.89
N GLU A 167 2.43 -17.72 -7.61
CA GLU A 167 3.86 -17.60 -7.86
C GLU A 167 4.29 -16.15 -7.69
N ILE A 168 5.42 -15.96 -7.01
CA ILE A 168 6.10 -14.68 -6.90
C ILE A 168 7.28 -14.71 -7.86
N VAL A 169 7.37 -13.74 -8.76
CA VAL A 169 8.40 -13.68 -9.80
C VAL A 169 9.16 -12.36 -9.77
N GLY A 170 10.39 -12.37 -10.29
CA GLY A 170 11.27 -11.19 -10.31
C GLY A 170 12.02 -10.96 -9.00
N GLY A 171 12.98 -10.05 -9.02
CA GLY A 171 13.90 -9.81 -7.91
C GLY A 171 15.02 -10.86 -7.78
N PRO A 172 16.00 -10.66 -6.89
CA PRO A 172 17.08 -11.62 -6.65
C PRO A 172 16.56 -12.94 -6.10
N ALA A 173 17.18 -14.05 -6.54
CA ALA A 173 16.75 -15.40 -6.18
C ALA A 173 17.18 -15.86 -4.77
N THR A 174 18.18 -15.22 -4.16
CA THR A 174 18.71 -15.61 -2.83
C THR A 174 18.79 -14.42 -1.89
N ASP A 175 19.11 -14.66 -0.61
CA ASP A 175 19.52 -13.64 0.36
C ASP A 175 18.51 -12.54 0.66
N GLY A 176 17.22 -12.88 0.66
CA GLY A 176 16.21 -11.95 1.16
C GLY A 176 15.17 -12.62 2.03
N VAL A 177 14.25 -11.78 2.49
CA VAL A 177 13.06 -12.18 3.22
C VAL A 177 11.86 -11.65 2.44
N LEU A 178 11.02 -12.57 1.97
CA LEU A 178 9.84 -12.30 1.17
C LEU A 178 8.59 -12.58 2.01
N PHE A 179 7.88 -11.51 2.35
CA PHE A 179 6.58 -11.57 3.00
C PHE A 179 5.51 -11.56 1.92
N THR A 180 4.61 -12.55 1.94
CA THR A 180 3.41 -12.57 1.08
C THR A 180 2.17 -12.61 1.96
N GLY A 181 1.26 -11.66 1.82
CA GLY A 181 0.08 -11.54 2.67
C GLY A 181 -1.22 -11.31 1.89
N LEU A 182 -2.34 -11.71 2.50
CA LEU A 182 -3.71 -11.44 2.06
C LEU A 182 -4.29 -10.22 2.77
N PHE A 183 -4.81 -9.28 1.98
CA PHE A 183 -5.35 -8.02 2.46
C PHE A 183 -6.76 -7.78 1.91
N PRO A 184 -7.77 -7.54 2.76
CA PRO A 184 -9.14 -7.25 2.32
C PRO A 184 -9.28 -5.95 1.51
N HIS A 185 -8.39 -4.97 1.73
CA HIS A 185 -8.55 -3.60 1.23
C HIS A 185 -7.45 -3.14 0.28
N GLY A 186 -6.59 -4.04 -0.19
CA GLY A 186 -5.59 -3.76 -1.22
C GLY A 186 -4.34 -3.03 -0.79
N VAL A 187 -4.30 -2.57 0.45
CA VAL A 187 -3.12 -1.99 1.10
C VAL A 187 -2.96 -2.69 2.44
N PRO A 188 -1.71 -2.91 2.89
CA PRO A 188 -1.42 -3.35 4.24
C PRO A 188 -1.74 -2.22 5.21
N GLN A 189 -3.03 -2.02 5.44
CA GLN A 189 -3.66 -1.11 6.41
C GLN A 189 -4.19 -1.87 7.62
N ASP A 190 -4.10 -3.19 7.59
CA ASP A 190 -4.43 -4.07 8.68
C ASP A 190 -3.40 -5.21 8.58
N GLY A 191 -3.25 -6.00 9.64
CA GLY A 191 -2.45 -7.22 9.58
C GLY A 191 -2.96 -8.14 8.46
N PRO A 192 -2.08 -8.88 7.76
CA PRO A 192 -2.51 -9.83 6.76
C PRO A 192 -3.40 -10.90 7.40
N VAL A 193 -4.54 -11.22 6.77
CA VAL A 193 -5.47 -12.27 7.27
C VAL A 193 -5.00 -13.68 6.92
N GLY A 194 -3.97 -13.78 6.10
CA GLY A 194 -3.22 -14.99 5.79
C GLY A 194 -1.86 -14.57 5.25
N CYS A 195 -0.78 -15.25 5.66
CA CYS A 195 0.56 -14.88 5.23
C CYS A 195 1.48 -16.09 5.07
N ALA A 196 2.49 -15.90 4.22
CA ALA A 196 3.59 -16.81 3.98
C ALA A 196 4.88 -16.00 4.00
N VAL A 197 5.94 -16.59 4.55
CA VAL A 197 7.29 -16.01 4.52
C VAL A 197 8.24 -16.98 3.83
N THR A 198 8.94 -16.53 2.80
CA THR A 198 9.95 -17.32 2.07
C THR A 198 11.26 -16.53 1.94
N THR A 199 12.34 -17.19 1.51
CA THR A 199 13.65 -16.55 1.30
C THR A 199 13.90 -16.10 -0.13
N ALA A 200 13.07 -16.60 -1.06
CA ALA A 200 13.21 -16.43 -2.49
C ALA A 200 11.83 -16.26 -3.15
N PRO A 201 11.75 -15.56 -4.30
CA PRO A 201 10.61 -15.65 -5.21
C PRO A 201 10.37 -17.11 -5.63
N GLY A 202 9.10 -17.47 -5.85
CA GLY A 202 8.70 -18.81 -6.23
C GLY A 202 7.27 -19.13 -5.82
N PRO A 203 6.91 -20.44 -5.76
CA PRO A 203 5.58 -20.88 -5.39
C PRO A 203 5.20 -20.47 -3.95
N VAL A 204 4.00 -19.94 -3.78
CA VAL A 204 3.44 -19.55 -2.48
C VAL A 204 2.00 -20.05 -2.34
N ARG A 205 1.64 -20.45 -1.13
CA ARG A 205 0.26 -20.80 -0.73
C ARG A 205 -0.21 -19.92 0.41
N LEU A 206 -1.46 -19.47 0.29
CA LEU A 206 -2.13 -18.65 1.30
C LEU A 206 -3.51 -19.25 1.59
N ARG A 207 -4.00 -19.08 2.81
CA ARG A 207 -5.34 -19.50 3.22
C ARG A 207 -6.22 -18.27 3.43
N PRO A 208 -7.17 -17.98 2.53
CA PRO A 208 -8.21 -17.01 2.78
C PRO A 208 -9.10 -17.49 3.94
N PRO A 209 -9.47 -16.62 4.89
CA PRO A 209 -10.30 -17.04 6.02
C PRO A 209 -11.76 -17.32 5.61
N ASP A 210 -12.24 -16.64 4.56
CA ASP A 210 -13.57 -16.80 4.00
C ASP A 210 -13.58 -16.60 2.47
N ASP A 211 -14.75 -16.62 1.85
CA ASP A 211 -14.94 -16.45 0.39
C ASP A 211 -14.92 -14.97 -0.06
N GLY A 212 -14.44 -14.07 0.79
CA GLY A 212 -14.30 -12.65 0.55
C GLY A 212 -13.33 -12.30 -0.58
N THR A 213 -13.27 -11.00 -0.88
CA THR A 213 -12.35 -10.47 -1.90
C THR A 213 -11.07 -9.99 -1.24
N TYR A 214 -9.95 -10.60 -1.62
CA TYR A 214 -8.64 -10.23 -1.10
C TYR A 214 -7.68 -9.80 -2.21
N ARG A 215 -6.62 -9.12 -1.80
CA ARG A 215 -5.46 -8.83 -2.62
C ARG A 215 -4.24 -9.47 -2.01
N VAL A 216 -3.40 -10.02 -2.87
CA VAL A 216 -2.08 -10.51 -2.49
C VAL A 216 -1.11 -9.35 -2.58
N LEU A 217 -0.34 -9.13 -1.52
CA LEU A 217 0.82 -8.25 -1.54
C LEU A 217 2.05 -9.07 -1.19
N ALA A 218 3.10 -8.90 -1.97
CA ALA A 218 4.43 -9.44 -1.72
C ALA A 218 5.39 -8.29 -1.45
N VAL A 219 6.18 -8.40 -0.39
CA VAL A 219 7.21 -7.42 -0.01
C VAL A 219 8.49 -8.17 0.28
N ARG A 220 9.55 -7.83 -0.44
CA ARG A 220 10.87 -8.41 -0.27
C ARG A 220 11.83 -7.39 0.33
N PHE A 221 12.58 -7.82 1.33
CA PHE A 221 13.73 -7.09 1.87
C PHE A 221 15.01 -7.89 1.65
N ASP A 222 16.14 -7.20 1.56
CA ASP A 222 17.45 -7.83 1.71
C ASP A 222 17.62 -8.32 3.17
N ARG A 223 18.19 -9.50 3.32
CA ARG A 223 18.30 -10.18 4.62
C ARG A 223 19.21 -9.43 5.61
N ASP A 224 20.19 -8.69 5.11
CA ASP A 224 21.15 -7.92 5.89
C ASP A 224 20.71 -6.48 6.18
N THR A 225 19.58 -6.03 5.61
CA THR A 225 18.98 -4.73 5.96
C THR A 225 18.62 -4.70 7.44
N ARG A 226 18.98 -3.61 8.14
CA ARG A 226 18.55 -3.37 9.52
C ARG A 226 17.06 -3.05 9.58
N VAL A 227 16.37 -3.46 10.64
CA VAL A 227 14.93 -3.21 10.77
C VAL A 227 14.59 -1.73 10.71
N ALA A 228 15.30 -0.89 11.46
CA ALA A 228 15.08 0.55 11.44
C ALA A 228 15.23 1.12 10.02
N ASP A 229 16.21 0.62 9.27
CA ASP A 229 16.49 1.03 7.91
C ASP A 229 15.39 0.61 6.92
N ALA A 230 14.82 -0.59 7.07
CA ALA A 230 13.70 -1.04 6.24
C ALA A 230 12.38 -0.33 6.55
N LEU A 231 12.18 0.10 7.80
CA LEU A 231 10.99 0.84 8.23
C LEU A 231 11.11 2.35 7.92
N ASP A 232 12.31 2.93 7.98
CA ASP A 232 12.62 4.30 7.52
C ASP A 232 13.06 4.31 6.05
N ASP A 233 12.18 3.86 5.16
CA ASP A 233 12.42 3.77 3.72
C ASP A 233 11.28 4.42 2.91
N PRO A 234 11.23 5.76 2.83
CA PRO A 234 10.12 6.48 2.20
C PRO A 234 10.07 6.31 0.68
N ALA A 235 11.22 6.15 0.04
CA ALA A 235 11.35 5.97 -1.39
C ALA A 235 11.15 4.50 -1.79
N GLY A 236 11.30 3.56 -0.85
CA GLY A 236 11.17 2.15 -1.15
C GLY A 236 12.44 1.53 -1.73
N GLU A 237 13.60 2.15 -1.51
CA GLU A 237 14.88 1.73 -2.09
C GLU A 237 15.39 0.42 -1.47
N ARG A 238 14.94 0.10 -0.26
CA ARG A 238 15.39 -1.07 0.52
C ARG A 238 14.43 -2.24 0.41
N ARG A 239 13.43 -2.16 -0.47
CA ARG A 239 12.45 -3.23 -0.69
C ARG A 239 12.00 -3.35 -2.14
N LEU A 240 11.54 -4.54 -2.49
CA LEU A 240 10.73 -4.75 -3.70
C LEU A 240 9.30 -5.07 -3.27
N ILE A 241 8.34 -4.67 -4.11
CA ILE A 241 6.93 -4.92 -3.86
C ILE A 241 6.26 -5.51 -5.09
N GLY A 242 5.16 -6.21 -4.87
CA GLY A 242 4.26 -6.62 -5.94
C GLY A 242 2.87 -6.88 -5.39
N ALA A 243 1.84 -6.66 -6.21
CA ALA A 243 0.47 -6.93 -5.80
C ALA A 243 -0.35 -7.59 -6.92
N ALA A 244 -1.29 -8.44 -6.53
CA ALA A 244 -2.26 -9.06 -7.43
C ALA A 244 -3.62 -9.19 -6.76
N ARG A 245 -4.67 -9.42 -7.56
CA ARG A 245 -5.96 -9.87 -7.01
C ARG A 245 -5.83 -11.32 -6.58
N ALA A 246 -6.31 -11.64 -5.37
CA ALA A 246 -6.39 -13.02 -4.94
C ALA A 246 -7.55 -13.72 -5.68
N PRO A 247 -7.36 -14.95 -6.18
CA PRO A 247 -8.43 -15.83 -6.57
C PRO A 247 -9.37 -16.10 -5.38
N ARG A 248 -10.59 -16.55 -5.68
CA ARG A 248 -11.51 -17.02 -4.64
C ARG A 248 -10.93 -18.25 -3.95
N ARG A 249 -11.28 -18.43 -2.68
CA ARG A 249 -10.97 -19.65 -1.91
C ARG A 249 -11.39 -20.90 -2.69
N GLY A 250 -10.53 -21.92 -2.73
CA GLY A 250 -10.75 -23.16 -3.49
C GLY A 250 -10.67 -23.03 -5.01
N SER A 251 -10.34 -21.85 -5.55
CA SER A 251 -10.13 -21.67 -6.99
C SER A 251 -8.91 -22.45 -7.48
N ARG A 252 -9.02 -23.05 -8.67
CA ARG A 252 -7.88 -23.64 -9.39
C ARG A 252 -7.02 -22.61 -10.11
N VAL A 253 -7.50 -21.38 -10.25
CA VAL A 253 -6.75 -20.28 -10.88
C VAL A 253 -5.60 -19.90 -9.96
N ARG A 254 -4.38 -19.91 -10.50
CA ARG A 254 -3.20 -19.44 -9.78
C ARG A 254 -3.02 -17.94 -9.98
N PHE A 255 -2.57 -17.24 -8.95
CA PHE A 255 -2.15 -15.84 -9.09
C PHE A 255 -0.66 -15.74 -9.41
N SER A 256 -0.26 -14.64 -10.02
CA SER A 256 1.14 -14.30 -10.24
C SER A 256 1.40 -12.89 -9.73
N VAL A 257 2.44 -12.71 -8.92
CA VAL A 257 2.88 -11.39 -8.42
C VAL A 257 4.29 -11.13 -8.92
N ARG A 258 4.48 -10.04 -9.67
CA ARG A 258 5.80 -9.60 -10.10
C ARG A 258 6.35 -8.57 -9.13
N LEU A 259 7.54 -8.82 -8.59
CA LEU A 259 8.28 -7.88 -7.76
C LEU A 259 8.88 -6.77 -8.63
N ARG A 260 8.73 -5.53 -8.18
CA ARG A 260 9.36 -4.33 -8.76
C ARG A 260 9.72 -3.32 -7.66
N ALA A 261 10.50 -2.30 -8.01
CA ALA A 261 10.71 -1.15 -7.15
C ALA A 261 9.35 -0.45 -6.86
N PRO A 262 9.15 0.09 -5.65
CA PRO A 262 8.00 0.94 -5.35
C PRO A 262 7.96 2.21 -6.21
N GLU A 263 6.77 2.60 -6.63
CA GLU A 263 6.46 3.83 -7.33
C GLU A 263 5.78 4.80 -6.36
N ILE A 264 5.76 6.10 -6.70
CA ILE A 264 5.10 7.11 -5.85
C ILE A 264 3.60 6.84 -5.69
N SER A 265 2.97 6.24 -6.71
CA SER A 265 1.55 5.89 -6.72
C SER A 265 1.22 4.65 -5.88
N ASP A 266 2.23 3.90 -5.41
CA ASP A 266 2.01 2.79 -4.50
C ASP A 266 1.67 3.28 -3.10
N PRO A 267 0.62 2.72 -2.49
CA PRO A 267 0.32 3.01 -1.10
C PRO A 267 1.47 2.60 -0.18
N PRO A 268 1.79 3.41 0.84
CA PRO A 268 2.81 3.07 1.82
C PRO A 268 2.52 1.75 2.53
N ILE A 269 3.58 0.95 2.76
CA ILE A 269 3.50 -0.26 3.58
C ILE A 269 3.74 0.13 5.02
N VAL A 270 2.66 0.28 5.78
CA VAL A 270 2.70 0.74 7.19
C VAL A 270 2.72 -0.40 8.20
N VAL A 271 2.30 -1.59 7.80
CA VAL A 271 2.47 -2.79 8.63
C VAL A 271 3.96 -3.02 8.84
N ALA A 272 4.37 -3.12 10.11
CA ALA A 272 5.77 -3.36 10.47
C ALA A 272 6.17 -4.82 10.23
N LEU A 273 6.23 -5.24 8.96
CA LEU A 273 6.43 -6.62 8.53
C LEU A 273 7.61 -7.32 9.23
N PRO A 274 8.80 -6.70 9.36
CA PRO A 274 9.93 -7.31 10.06
C PRO A 274 9.68 -7.58 11.56
N LEU A 275 8.73 -6.87 12.17
CA LEU A 275 8.40 -6.94 13.59
C LEU A 275 7.13 -7.76 13.88
N LEU A 276 6.38 -8.18 12.85
CA LEU A 276 5.08 -8.85 13.02
C LEU A 276 5.13 -10.10 13.92
N ASN A 277 6.15 -10.95 13.79
CA ASN A 277 6.30 -12.17 14.60
C ASN A 277 6.49 -11.89 16.10
N ARG A 278 6.86 -10.66 16.47
CA ARG A 278 7.04 -10.22 17.86
C ARG A 278 5.86 -9.43 18.38
N ALA A 279 5.03 -8.88 17.50
CA ALA A 279 3.85 -8.11 17.86
C ALA A 279 2.73 -8.96 18.49
N VAL A 280 2.65 -10.25 18.16
CA VAL A 280 1.57 -11.18 18.58
C VAL A 280 1.88 -11.93 19.90
N ARG A 281 3.05 -11.69 20.52
CA ARG A 281 3.42 -12.28 21.82
C ARG A 281 3.20 -11.33 22.99
#